data_AF-A0A6B3GWK9-F1
#
_entry.id   AF-A0A6B3GWK9-F1
#
_cell.length_a   1.000
_cell.length_b   1.000
_cell.length_c   1.000
_cell.angle_alpha   90.00
_cell.angle_beta   90.00
_cell.angle_gamma   90.00
#
_symmetry.space_group_name_H-M   'P 1'
#
loop_
_entity.id
_entity.type
_entity.pdbx_description
1 polymer ?
#
loop_
_entity_poly.entity_id
_entity_poly.type
_entity_poly.pdbx_seq_one_letter_code
_entity_poly.pdbx_strand_id
1 'polypeptide(L)'
;VVATTRAETMLGDTAVAVHPDDERYRHLIGKQIKLPLTDRTIPVVADHHVDPEFGTGAVKVTPAHDPNDFEIGNRHDLPFITVLDERAVITVPGP
;
A
#
# COMPACT_ATOMS: atom_id res chain seq x y z
N VAL A 1 3.04 -6.29 9.98
CA VAL A 1 1.87 -5.50 10.42
C VAL A 1 2.00 -4.14 9.75
N VAL A 2 0.92 -3.55 9.26
CA VAL A 2 0.94 -2.21 8.64
C VAL A 2 0.08 -1.29 9.49
N ALA A 3 0.58 -0.09 9.81
CA ALA A 3 -0.19 0.92 10.53
C ALA A 3 -0.92 1.83 9.53
N THR A 4 -2.21 2.08 9.75
CA THR A 4 -2.97 3.05 8.95
C THR A 4 -4.10 3.68 9.76
N THR A 5 -4.45 4.92 9.42
CA THR A 5 -5.61 5.63 9.95
C THR A 5 -6.81 5.62 8.99
N ARG A 6 -6.62 5.11 7.75
CA ARG A 6 -7.62 5.10 6.67
C ARG A 6 -7.92 3.67 6.22
N ALA A 7 -8.59 2.91 7.09
CA ALA A 7 -8.89 1.50 6.85
C ALA A 7 -9.73 1.27 5.58
N GLU A 8 -10.62 2.22 5.24
CA GLU A 8 -11.47 2.20 4.06
C GLU A 8 -10.68 2.19 2.75
N THR A 9 -9.50 2.82 2.73
CA THR A 9 -8.64 2.85 1.54
C THR A 9 -7.90 1.54 1.31
N MET A 10 -7.91 0.59 2.26
CA MET A 10 -7.24 -0.72 2.09
C MET A 10 -7.77 -1.51 0.89
N LEU A 11 -9.03 -1.27 0.49
CA LEU A 11 -9.60 -1.85 -0.72
C LEU A 11 -8.93 -1.34 -2.01
N GLY A 12 -8.18 -0.25 -1.95
CA GLY A 12 -7.41 0.33 -3.04
C GLY A 12 -5.91 0.06 -2.95
N ASP A 13 -5.44 -0.68 -1.94
CA ASP A 13 -4.01 -0.97 -1.77
C ASP A 13 -3.49 -1.79 -2.96
N THR A 14 -2.34 -1.38 -3.50
CA THR A 14 -1.68 -2.06 -4.61
C THR A 14 -0.26 -2.51 -4.32
N ALA A 15 0.32 -2.10 -3.19
CA ALA A 15 1.54 -2.66 -2.63
C ALA A 15 1.64 -2.42 -1.12
N VAL A 16 2.63 -3.02 -0.50
CA VAL A 16 3.21 -2.55 0.76
C VAL A 16 4.63 -2.08 0.48
N ALA A 17 4.97 -0.85 0.85
CA ALA A 17 6.31 -0.31 0.73
C ALA A 17 7.07 -0.44 2.07
N VAL A 18 8.34 -0.80 1.98
CA VAL A 18 9.30 -0.85 3.09
C VAL A 18 10.60 -0.18 2.67
N HIS A 19 11.37 0.33 3.63
CA HIS A 19 12.70 0.86 3.32
C HIS A 19 13.64 -0.32 2.94
N PRO A 20 14.47 -0.20 1.89
CA PRO A 20 15.37 -1.28 1.45
C PRO A 20 16.37 -1.74 2.52
N ASP A 21 16.80 -0.81 3.38
CA ASP A 21 17.75 -1.08 4.47
C ASP A 21 17.09 -1.52 5.78
N ASP A 22 15.76 -1.62 5.83
CA ASP A 22 15.06 -2.13 7.02
C ASP A 22 15.17 -3.66 7.10
N GLU A 23 16.11 -4.13 7.92
CA GLU A 23 16.38 -5.56 8.12
C GLU A 23 15.14 -6.37 8.54
N ARG A 24 14.16 -5.72 9.20
CA ARG A 24 12.91 -6.36 9.64
C ARG A 24 12.08 -6.86 8.45
N TYR A 25 12.16 -6.19 7.31
CA TYR A 25 11.32 -6.48 6.14
C TYR A 25 12.09 -6.78 4.85
N ARG A 26 13.42 -6.64 4.84
CA ARG A 26 14.25 -6.90 3.64
C ARG A 26 13.98 -8.26 2.98
N HIS A 27 13.69 -9.28 3.80
CA HIS A 27 13.38 -10.64 3.36
C HIS A 27 11.98 -10.81 2.71
N LEU A 28 11.14 -9.77 2.75
CA LEU A 28 9.81 -9.72 2.14
C LEU A 28 9.78 -8.98 0.81
N ILE A 29 10.80 -8.15 0.50
CA ILE A 29 10.87 -7.39 -0.76
C ILE A 29 10.75 -8.36 -1.95
N GLY A 30 9.87 -8.02 -2.90
CA GLY A 30 9.55 -8.83 -4.08
C GLY A 30 8.58 -9.99 -3.83
N LYS A 31 8.16 -10.24 -2.58
CA LYS A 31 7.13 -11.24 -2.28
C LYS A 31 5.74 -10.67 -2.46
N GLN A 32 4.80 -11.54 -2.80
CA GLN A 32 3.37 -11.27 -2.79
C GLN A 32 2.80 -11.57 -1.41
N ILE A 33 1.95 -10.67 -0.90
CA ILE A 33 1.20 -10.86 0.35
C ILE A 33 -0.30 -10.78 0.09
N LYS A 34 -1.09 -11.47 0.91
CA LYS A 34 -2.55 -11.38 0.82
C LYS A 34 -3.02 -10.02 1.36
N LEU A 35 -3.78 -9.29 0.57
CA LEU A 35 -4.44 -8.06 0.99
C LEU A 35 -5.71 -8.42 1.80
N PRO A 36 -5.83 -8.00 3.08
CA PRO A 36 -7.02 -8.30 3.88
C PRO A 36 -8.32 -7.83 3.19
N LEU A 37 -9.42 -8.51 3.50
CA LEU A 37 -10.76 -8.19 2.99
C LEU A 37 -10.91 -8.29 1.46
N THR A 38 -9.95 -8.89 0.77
CA THR A 38 -10.02 -9.16 -0.66
C THR A 38 -9.40 -10.51 -0.99
N ASP A 39 -9.65 -11.02 -2.19
CA ASP A 39 -8.96 -12.19 -2.74
C ASP A 39 -7.67 -11.82 -3.49
N ARG A 40 -7.21 -10.57 -3.40
CA ARG A 40 -6.01 -10.10 -4.10
C ARG A 40 -4.75 -10.36 -3.30
N THR A 41 -3.66 -10.49 -4.04
CA THR A 41 -2.31 -10.39 -3.50
C THR A 41 -1.61 -9.17 -4.06
N ILE A 42 -0.82 -8.49 -3.24
CA ILE A 42 -0.07 -7.29 -3.61
C ILE A 42 1.42 -7.48 -3.31
N PRO A 43 2.32 -6.87 -4.10
CA PRO A 43 3.76 -6.96 -3.88
C PRO A 43 4.21 -6.17 -2.65
N VAL A 44 5.32 -6.60 -2.07
CA VAL A 44 6.13 -5.77 -1.18
C VAL A 44 7.24 -5.11 -1.99
N VAL A 45 7.27 -3.78 -2.03
CA VAL A 45 8.24 -2.98 -2.80
C VAL A 45 9.23 -2.27 -1.87
N ALA A 46 10.44 -2.03 -2.37
CA ALA A 46 11.47 -1.31 -1.63
C ALA A 46 11.48 0.16 -2.06
N ASP A 47 11.18 1.09 -1.16
CA ASP A 47 11.13 2.51 -1.48
C ASP A 47 11.81 3.34 -0.38
N HIS A 48 12.77 4.19 -0.77
CA HIS A 48 13.51 5.05 0.16
C HIS A 48 12.67 6.19 0.75
N HIS A 49 11.47 6.44 0.24
CA HIS A 49 10.53 7.39 0.85
C HIS A 49 9.94 6.85 2.16
N VAL A 50 10.00 5.54 2.41
CA VAL A 50 9.50 4.95 3.64
C VAL A 50 10.46 5.21 4.79
N ASP A 51 9.97 5.86 5.85
CA ASP A 51 10.69 6.00 7.11
C ASP A 51 10.54 4.71 7.96
N PRO A 52 11.64 3.97 8.25
CA PRO A 52 11.58 2.79 9.10
C PRO A 52 11.08 3.07 10.53
N GLU A 53 11.28 4.28 11.05
CA GLU A 53 10.90 4.65 12.41
C GLU A 53 9.41 5.02 12.52
N PHE A 54 8.76 5.33 11.41
CA PHE A 54 7.36 5.71 11.41
C PHE A 54 6.43 4.49 11.50
N GLY A 55 5.61 4.46 12.56
CA GLY A 55 4.62 3.40 12.77
C GLY A 55 5.26 2.02 12.89
N THR A 56 5.10 1.20 11.84
CA THR A 56 5.70 -0.15 11.78
C THR A 56 6.92 -0.23 10.89
N GLY A 57 7.26 0.82 10.14
CA GLY A 57 8.25 0.80 9.04
C GLY A 57 7.76 0.13 7.75
N ALA A 58 6.51 -0.34 7.72
CA ALA A 58 5.82 -0.84 6.53
C ALA A 58 4.57 -0.01 6.27
N VAL A 59 4.44 0.49 5.04
CA VAL A 59 3.39 1.43 4.63
C VAL A 59 2.55 0.78 3.54
N LYS A 60 1.22 0.76 3.70
CA LYS A 60 0.32 0.37 2.60
C LYS A 60 0.38 1.44 1.51
N VAL A 61 0.36 1.03 0.24
CA VAL A 61 0.44 1.95 -0.90
C VAL A 61 -0.91 1.98 -1.60
N THR A 62 -1.55 3.15 -1.60
CA THR A 62 -2.85 3.48 -2.20
C THR A 62 -2.72 4.62 -3.22
N PRO A 63 -2.14 4.38 -4.42
CA PRO A 63 -1.73 5.46 -5.32
C PRO A 63 -2.84 6.42 -5.76
N ALA A 64 -4.09 5.95 -5.80
CA ALA A 64 -5.24 6.77 -6.20
C ALA A 64 -5.78 7.70 -5.10
N HIS A 65 -5.35 7.55 -3.84
CA HIS A 65 -5.97 8.22 -2.68
C HIS A 65 -4.99 8.91 -1.73
N ASP A 66 -3.70 8.94 -2.07
CA ASP A 66 -2.67 9.62 -1.28
C ASP A 66 -1.54 10.15 -2.17
N PRO A 67 -1.12 11.42 -2.02
CA PRO A 67 -0.05 11.99 -2.85
C PRO A 67 1.32 11.31 -2.70
N ASN A 68 1.68 10.83 -1.51
CA ASN A 68 2.96 10.13 -1.33
C ASN A 68 2.89 8.74 -1.97
N ASP A 69 1.76 8.04 -1.79
CA ASP A 69 1.53 6.75 -2.44
C ASP A 69 1.45 6.88 -3.96
N PHE A 70 0.96 8.01 -4.48
CA PHE A 70 0.93 8.32 -5.91
C PHE A 70 2.36 8.31 -6.48
N GLU A 71 3.31 8.94 -5.81
CA GLU A 71 4.70 8.96 -6.26
C GLU A 71 5.37 7.59 -6.14
N ILE A 72 5.12 6.86 -5.05
CA ILE A 72 5.57 5.46 -4.90
C ILE A 72 4.98 4.61 -6.04
N GLY A 73 3.69 4.76 -6.33
CA GLY A 73 3.00 4.08 -7.42
C GLY A 73 3.65 4.30 -8.77
N ASN A 74 4.04 5.55 -9.09
CA ASN A 74 4.76 5.85 -10.33
C ASN A 74 6.17 5.25 -10.36
N ARG A 75 6.93 5.30 -9.25
CA ARG A 75 8.30 4.74 -9.19
C ARG A 75 8.33 3.23 -9.38
N HIS A 76 7.29 2.53 -8.92
CA HIS A 76 7.20 1.07 -8.93
C HIS A 76 6.21 0.49 -9.97
N ASP A 77 5.67 1.33 -10.86
CA ASP A 77 4.70 0.94 -11.88
C ASP A 77 3.48 0.19 -11.30
N LEU A 78 2.95 0.69 -10.18
CA LEU A 78 1.85 0.06 -9.47
C LEU A 78 0.49 0.47 -10.08
N PRO A 79 -0.52 -0.42 -10.04
CA PRO A 79 -1.86 -0.07 -10.47
C PRO A 79 -2.46 1.07 -9.62
N PHE A 80 -3.30 1.89 -10.26
CA PHE A 80 -4.07 2.95 -9.63
C PHE A 80 -5.53 2.53 -9.53
N ILE A 81 -5.98 2.23 -8.31
CA ILE A 81 -7.33 1.69 -8.06
C ILE A 81 -8.16 2.70 -7.28
N THR A 82 -9.12 3.32 -7.96
CA THR A 82 -10.07 4.24 -7.33
C THR A 82 -11.17 3.45 -6.63
N VAL A 83 -11.34 3.66 -5.32
CA VAL A 83 -12.35 2.98 -4.49
C VAL A 83 -13.42 3.92 -3.93
N LEU A 84 -13.19 5.23 -4.02
CA LEU A 84 -14.11 6.30 -3.60
C LEU A 84 -14.50 7.12 -4.82
N ASP A 85 -15.80 7.41 -4.98
CA ASP A 85 -16.25 8.40 -5.96
C ASP A 85 -16.05 9.84 -5.45
N GLU A 86 -16.36 10.84 -6.28
CA GLU A 86 -16.25 12.27 -5.94
C GLU A 86 -17.15 12.69 -4.76
N ARG A 87 -18.10 11.84 -4.36
CA ARG A 87 -18.98 12.04 -3.20
C ARG A 87 -18.50 11.26 -1.97
N ALA A 88 -17.28 10.72 -2.01
CA ALA A 88 -16.69 9.87 -0.98
C ALA A 88 -17.47 8.59 -0.69
N VAL A 89 -18.19 8.05 -1.67
CA VAL A 89 -18.89 6.77 -1.56
C VAL A 89 -17.97 5.64 -2.02
N ILE A 90 -17.92 4.55 -1.24
CA ILE A 90 -17.20 3.32 -1.63
C ILE A 90 -17.88 2.70 -2.85
N THR A 91 -17.12 2.51 -3.93
CA THR A 91 -17.62 2.02 -5.24
C THR A 91 -17.19 0.60 -5.58
N VAL A 92 -16.34 0.00 -4.75
CA VAL A 92 -15.86 -1.38 -4.93
C VAL A 92 -16.62 -2.33 -4.00
N PRO A 93 -16.93 -3.55 -4.45
CA PRO A 93 -17.54 -4.55 -3.59
C PRO A 93 -16.57 -4.97 -2.48
N GLY A 94 -17.14 -5.25 -1.30
CA GLY A 94 -16.44 -6.02 -0.27
C GLY A 94 -16.30 -7.49 -0.65
N PRO A 95 -15.61 -8.29 0.18
CA PRO A 95 -15.57 -9.74 0.02
C PRO A 95 -16.94 -10.38 0.23
#